data_AF-A0A7S0ADF3-F1
#
_entry.id   AF-A0A7S0ADF3-F1
#
_cell.length_a   1.000
_cell.length_b   1.000
_cell.length_c   1.000
_cell.angle_alpha   90.00
_cell.angle_beta   90.00
_cell.angle_gamma   90.00
#
_symmetry.space_group_name_H-M   'P 1'
#
loop_
_entity.id
_entity.type
_entity.pdbx_description
1 polymer ?
#
loop_
_entity_poly.entity_id
_entity_poly.type
_entity_poly.pdbx_seq_one_letter_code
_entity_poly.pdbx_strand_id
1 'polypeptide(L)'
;MMMMPPTVCMITCALLSCSVNFAAAFVPAPAASTHTMTRHQEASSPATGTALNLASDNEGSGGLFGGLFAGGQNKNAAAADPNWDDPNRGIVLFEIPLEKMKVGGIRIALSLHCIGQQNTPNKGTWLARQCDDGVIEMWFNNPDQSGMFSITLTELTGGKGTIAVERHGPRPSLVYQLQESLQLHKVLDELETLAFGNEEEVEEENRLLVLAESDGIESARGKLPARQEE
;
A
#
# COMPACT_ATOMS: atom_id res chain seq x y z
N MET A 1 40.54 32.02 -37.91
CA MET A 1 40.02 30.96 -38.78
C MET A 1 41.11 29.91 -38.96
N MET A 2 41.03 28.81 -38.21
CA MET A 2 41.57 27.50 -38.59
C MET A 2 40.80 26.49 -37.73
N MET A 3 39.86 25.82 -38.39
CA MET A 3 39.05 24.72 -37.87
C MET A 3 39.96 23.49 -37.69
N MET A 4 39.87 22.82 -36.55
CA MET A 4 40.27 21.42 -36.42
C MET A 4 39.01 20.55 -36.18
N PRO A 5 38.91 19.38 -36.81
CA PRO A 5 37.76 18.49 -36.71
C PRO A 5 37.78 17.61 -35.44
N PRO A 6 36.60 17.11 -35.00
CA PRO A 6 36.45 16.31 -33.80
C PRO A 6 36.90 14.86 -33.99
N THR A 7 37.60 14.35 -32.98
CA THR A 7 38.01 12.95 -32.84
C THR A 7 36.80 12.09 -32.48
N VAL A 8 36.41 11.21 -33.41
CA VAL A 8 35.39 10.18 -33.22
C VAL A 8 35.98 9.07 -32.33
N CYS A 9 35.49 8.97 -31.09
CA CYS A 9 35.80 7.85 -30.21
C CYS A 9 34.74 6.76 -30.42
N MET A 10 35.08 5.72 -31.18
CA MET A 10 34.28 4.50 -31.25
C MET A 10 34.45 3.72 -29.94
N ILE A 11 33.43 3.73 -29.09
CA ILE A 11 33.34 2.82 -27.95
C ILE A 11 32.66 1.54 -28.42
N THR A 12 33.49 0.51 -28.53
CA THR A 12 33.14 -0.83 -28.98
C THR A 12 32.27 -1.54 -27.94
N CYS A 13 31.21 -2.13 -28.44
CA CYS A 13 30.22 -2.95 -27.76
C CYS A 13 30.87 -4.20 -27.10
N ALA A 14 30.67 -4.37 -25.80
CA ALA A 14 30.94 -5.63 -25.09
C ALA A 14 29.60 -6.19 -24.58
N LEU A 15 29.02 -7.10 -25.38
CA LEU A 15 27.88 -7.93 -24.98
C LEU A 15 28.39 -8.98 -23.99
N LEU A 16 28.18 -8.75 -22.69
CA LEU A 16 28.36 -9.77 -21.67
C LEU A 16 27.09 -10.63 -21.61
N SER A 17 27.17 -11.85 -22.17
CA SER A 17 26.12 -12.86 -22.01
C SER A 17 26.23 -13.48 -20.61
N CYS A 18 25.39 -13.06 -19.67
CA CYS A 18 25.19 -13.79 -18.43
C CYS A 18 24.28 -15.00 -18.68
N SER A 19 24.90 -16.16 -18.92
CA SER A 19 24.24 -17.46 -18.84
C SER A 19 24.00 -17.80 -17.37
N VAL A 20 22.78 -17.58 -16.88
CA VAL A 20 22.38 -18.01 -15.54
C VAL A 20 22.08 -19.51 -15.59
N ASN A 21 23.01 -20.32 -15.08
CA ASN A 21 22.81 -21.76 -14.89
C ASN A 21 21.80 -21.98 -13.77
N PHE A 22 20.55 -22.30 -14.13
CA PHE A 22 19.53 -22.75 -13.18
C PHE A 22 19.72 -24.25 -12.92
N ALA A 23 20.59 -24.59 -11.96
CA ALA A 23 20.69 -25.94 -11.45
C ALA A 23 19.49 -26.21 -10.52
N ALA A 24 18.44 -26.81 -11.07
CA ALA A 24 17.33 -27.34 -10.30
C ALA A 24 17.82 -28.52 -9.44
N ALA A 25 18.01 -28.29 -8.14
CA ALA A 25 18.16 -29.35 -7.16
C ALA A 25 16.80 -30.04 -6.98
N PHE A 26 16.61 -31.14 -7.70
CA PHE A 26 15.49 -32.07 -7.53
C PHE A 26 15.66 -32.77 -6.17
N VAL A 27 14.91 -32.34 -5.16
CA VAL A 27 14.80 -33.06 -3.89
C VAL A 27 13.74 -34.16 -4.07
N PRO A 28 14.09 -35.45 -3.99
CA PRO A 28 13.11 -36.52 -4.07
C PRO A 28 12.25 -36.54 -2.80
N ALA A 29 10.92 -36.47 -2.99
CA ALA A 29 9.94 -36.65 -1.94
C ALA A 29 9.94 -38.09 -1.40
N PRO A 30 9.95 -38.31 -0.08
CA PRO A 30 9.78 -39.64 0.48
C PRO A 30 8.33 -40.11 0.37
N ALA A 31 8.18 -41.34 -0.12
CA ALA A 31 6.92 -42.04 -0.27
C ALA A 31 6.35 -42.55 1.07
N ALA A 32 5.02 -42.52 1.13
CA ALA A 32 4.11 -43.37 1.91
C ALA A 32 4.11 -43.29 3.44
N SER A 33 2.94 -42.95 3.99
CA SER A 33 2.29 -43.82 4.96
C SER A 33 0.76 -43.68 4.88
N THR A 34 0.13 -44.75 4.43
CA THR A 34 -1.31 -44.96 4.40
C THR A 34 -1.74 -45.42 5.79
N HIS A 35 -2.33 -44.54 6.58
CA HIS A 35 -3.07 -44.95 7.79
C HIS A 35 -4.57 -44.87 7.53
N THR A 36 -5.13 -46.04 7.25
CA THR A 36 -6.55 -46.36 7.38
C THR A 36 -6.86 -46.53 8.87
N MET A 37 -7.75 -45.72 9.45
CA MET A 37 -8.49 -46.08 10.66
C MET A 37 -9.88 -45.42 10.69
N THR A 38 -10.85 -46.20 10.21
CA THR A 38 -12.12 -46.55 10.85
C THR A 38 -12.75 -45.60 11.89
N ARG A 39 -13.90 -45.03 11.49
CA ARG A 39 -15.20 -44.97 12.23
C ARG A 39 -15.24 -44.21 13.56
N HIS A 40 -16.08 -43.17 13.63
CA HIS A 40 -17.30 -43.21 14.44
C HIS A 40 -18.26 -42.09 14.02
N GLN A 41 -19.50 -42.51 13.82
CA GLN A 41 -20.68 -41.73 13.50
C GLN A 41 -21.36 -41.42 14.84
N GLU A 42 -21.57 -40.15 15.18
CA GLU A 42 -22.57 -39.74 16.15
C GLU A 42 -23.27 -38.46 15.68
N ALA A 43 -24.59 -38.59 15.54
CA ALA A 43 -25.51 -37.49 15.32
C ALA A 43 -25.73 -36.76 16.65
N SER A 44 -25.75 -35.42 16.63
CA SER A 44 -26.59 -34.67 17.58
C SER A 44 -26.88 -33.25 17.07
N SER A 45 -28.12 -32.87 17.34
CA SER A 45 -28.94 -31.71 17.03
C SER A 45 -28.31 -30.31 17.04
N PRO A 46 -28.91 -29.36 16.31
CA PRO A 46 -29.11 -28.01 16.80
C PRO A 46 -30.57 -27.78 17.19
N ALA A 47 -30.83 -27.75 18.50
CA ALA A 47 -31.90 -26.94 19.08
C ALA A 47 -31.23 -25.74 19.73
N THR A 48 -31.66 -24.52 19.40
CA THR A 48 -31.50 -23.21 20.09
C THR A 48 -31.58 -22.14 18.99
N GLY A 49 -32.44 -21.14 19.01
CA GLY A 49 -33.44 -20.70 19.96
C GLY A 49 -34.13 -19.51 19.31
N THR A 50 -35.44 -19.42 19.49
CA THR A 50 -36.27 -18.29 19.07
C THR A 50 -35.86 -17.07 19.90
N ALA A 51 -35.39 -16.00 19.25
CA ALA A 51 -35.27 -14.69 19.87
C ALA A 51 -36.18 -13.70 19.13
N LEU A 52 -37.29 -13.39 19.78
CA LEU A 52 -38.07 -12.18 19.61
C LEU A 52 -37.20 -10.98 20.03
N ASN A 53 -37.12 -9.93 19.22
CA ASN A 53 -37.03 -8.55 19.69
C ASN A 53 -37.45 -7.64 18.53
N LEU A 54 -38.69 -7.14 18.58
CA LEU A 54 -39.13 -5.93 19.27
C LEU A 54 -38.78 -4.69 18.43
N ALA A 55 -39.74 -4.34 17.57
CA ALA A 55 -39.84 -3.04 16.95
C ALA A 55 -39.91 -1.98 18.06
N SER A 56 -39.00 -1.01 18.01
CA SER A 56 -39.08 0.21 18.80
C SER A 56 -39.19 1.36 17.81
N ASP A 57 -40.41 1.86 17.68
CA ASP A 57 -40.68 3.20 17.19
C ASP A 57 -39.95 4.21 18.07
N ASN A 58 -39.22 5.14 17.46
CA ASN A 58 -38.74 6.32 18.16
C ASN A 58 -38.96 7.54 17.27
N GLU A 59 -40.20 8.04 17.33
CA GLU A 59 -40.55 9.38 16.92
C GLU A 59 -39.87 10.41 17.84
N GLY A 60 -39.17 11.35 17.22
CA GLY A 60 -38.96 12.74 17.66
C GLY A 60 -38.89 13.06 19.15
N SER A 61 -37.66 13.33 19.62
CA SER A 61 -37.45 14.31 20.69
C SER A 61 -36.16 15.06 20.43
N GLY A 62 -36.29 16.30 19.95
CA GLY A 62 -35.19 17.24 19.85
C GLY A 62 -34.62 17.61 21.22
N GLY A 63 -33.35 18.02 21.22
CA GLY A 63 -32.77 18.74 22.35
C GLY A 63 -31.26 18.59 22.51
N LEU A 64 -30.58 19.73 22.44
CA LEU A 64 -29.67 20.20 23.49
C LEU A 64 -28.16 19.86 23.49
N PHE A 65 -27.54 19.50 22.36
CA PHE A 65 -26.06 19.55 22.24
C PHE A 65 -25.56 20.26 20.97
N GLY A 66 -26.19 21.40 20.67
CA GLY A 66 -25.58 22.41 19.81
C GLY A 66 -24.56 23.25 20.58
N GLY A 67 -23.36 23.41 20.00
CA GLY A 67 -22.61 24.67 20.17
C GLY A 67 -21.38 24.69 21.08
N LEU A 68 -20.49 23.69 21.05
CA LEU A 68 -19.23 23.77 21.82
C LEU A 68 -17.93 23.48 21.05
N PHE A 69 -17.87 23.64 19.73
CA PHE A 69 -16.57 23.70 19.03
C PHE A 69 -16.64 24.72 17.88
N ALA A 70 -16.67 26.00 18.25
CA ALA A 70 -16.42 27.12 17.35
C ALA A 70 -15.15 27.84 17.83
N GLY A 71 -14.05 27.68 17.10
CA GLY A 71 -12.86 28.53 17.27
C GLY A 71 -11.53 27.89 16.88
N GLY A 72 -11.11 28.12 15.63
CA GLY A 72 -9.75 27.75 15.18
C GLY A 72 -9.57 27.84 13.67
N GLN A 73 -9.64 29.06 13.11
CA GLN A 73 -9.32 29.33 11.70
C GLN A 73 -7.83 29.04 11.44
N ASN A 74 -7.53 28.01 10.64
CA ASN A 74 -6.26 27.90 9.95
C ASN A 74 -6.51 28.08 8.44
N LYS A 75 -6.09 29.24 7.93
CA LYS A 75 -6.18 29.61 6.51
C LYS A 75 -5.00 29.01 5.77
N ASN A 76 -5.11 27.74 5.42
CA ASN A 76 -4.46 27.15 4.24
C ASN A 76 -5.49 26.24 3.57
N ALA A 77 -6.55 26.87 3.06
CA ALA A 77 -7.54 26.20 2.25
C ALA A 77 -6.91 25.94 0.88
N ALA A 78 -6.36 24.74 0.70
CA ALA A 78 -6.50 24.06 -0.57
C ALA A 78 -7.98 24.17 -0.96
N ALA A 79 -8.26 24.67 -2.17
CA ALA A 79 -9.62 24.93 -2.62
C ALA A 79 -10.53 23.75 -2.29
N ALA A 80 -11.46 23.97 -1.35
CA ALA A 80 -12.43 22.98 -0.94
C ALA A 80 -13.38 22.75 -2.13
N ASP A 81 -13.09 21.70 -2.90
CA ASP A 81 -13.98 21.17 -3.92
C ASP A 81 -15.34 20.82 -3.26
N PRO A 82 -16.46 21.42 -3.68
CA PRO A 82 -17.74 21.33 -2.99
C PRO A 82 -18.45 19.97 -3.12
N ASN A 83 -17.84 18.95 -3.73
CA ASN A 83 -18.45 17.62 -3.87
C ASN A 83 -17.88 16.61 -2.84
N TRP A 84 -18.35 16.70 -1.59
CA TRP A 84 -18.00 15.76 -0.52
C TRP A 84 -18.75 14.42 -0.61
N ASP A 85 -19.76 14.33 -1.47
CA ASP A 85 -20.67 13.18 -1.56
C ASP A 85 -20.29 12.18 -2.65
N ASP A 86 -19.11 12.28 -3.28
CA ASP A 86 -18.66 11.25 -4.23
C ASP A 86 -18.21 9.99 -3.47
N PRO A 87 -18.98 8.88 -3.51
CA PRO A 87 -18.63 7.65 -2.82
C PRO A 87 -17.36 6.98 -3.38
N ASN A 88 -16.85 7.44 -4.53
CA ASN A 88 -15.62 6.95 -5.15
C ASN A 88 -14.40 7.80 -4.80
N ARG A 89 -14.55 8.86 -3.99
CA ARG A 89 -13.42 9.70 -3.60
C ARG A 89 -12.61 9.01 -2.49
N GLY A 90 -11.32 8.80 -2.76
CA GLY A 90 -10.37 8.30 -1.78
C GLY A 90 -10.11 9.31 -0.66
N ILE A 91 -9.89 8.80 0.55
CA ILE A 91 -9.40 9.56 1.69
C ILE A 91 -7.88 9.48 1.68
N VAL A 92 -7.21 10.61 1.45
CA VAL A 92 -5.74 10.69 1.51
C VAL A 92 -5.28 10.38 2.94
N LEU A 93 -4.48 9.32 3.10
CA LEU A 93 -3.90 8.92 4.38
C LEU A 93 -2.62 9.69 4.66
N PHE A 94 -1.72 9.73 3.67
CA PHE A 94 -0.50 10.51 3.73
C PHE A 94 0.06 10.76 2.33
N GLU A 95 0.89 11.79 2.24
CA GLU A 95 1.66 12.15 1.06
C GLU A 95 3.12 12.36 1.47
N ILE A 96 4.05 11.84 0.66
CA ILE A 96 5.49 11.97 0.86
C ILE A 96 6.06 12.76 -0.32
N PRO A 97 6.57 13.98 -0.10
CA PRO A 97 7.24 14.74 -1.13
C PRO A 97 8.64 14.18 -1.43
N LEU A 98 8.99 14.12 -2.71
CA LEU A 98 10.26 13.61 -3.22
C LEU A 98 11.01 14.69 -4.00
N GLU A 99 12.32 14.79 -3.78
CA GLU A 99 13.20 15.64 -4.57
C GLU A 99 13.54 15.00 -5.92
N LYS A 100 13.74 13.69 -5.93
CA LYS A 100 14.03 12.90 -7.14
C LYS A 100 13.27 11.59 -7.11
N MET A 101 12.63 11.22 -8.22
CA MET A 101 11.92 9.96 -8.33
C MET A 101 12.12 9.29 -9.69
N LYS A 102 12.43 7.98 -9.71
CA LYS A 102 12.39 7.13 -10.91
C LYS A 102 11.11 6.29 -10.88
N VAL A 103 9.99 6.84 -11.35
CA VAL A 103 8.64 6.23 -11.27
C VAL A 103 8.65 4.77 -11.73
N GLY A 104 9.26 4.48 -12.88
CA GLY A 104 9.28 3.12 -13.44
C GLY A 104 9.92 2.09 -12.50
N GLY A 105 11.05 2.44 -11.87
CA GLY A 105 11.75 1.53 -10.95
C GLY A 105 10.98 1.33 -9.65
N ILE A 106 10.46 2.41 -9.07
CA ILE A 106 9.67 2.36 -7.84
C ILE A 106 8.37 1.60 -8.05
N ARG A 107 7.66 1.84 -9.16
CA ARG A 107 6.43 1.12 -9.51
C ARG A 107 6.68 -0.39 -9.54
N ILE A 108 7.75 -0.83 -10.17
CA ILE A 108 8.09 -2.27 -10.24
C ILE A 108 8.42 -2.82 -8.85
N ALA A 109 9.26 -2.13 -8.08
CA ALA A 109 9.66 -2.56 -6.74
C ALA A 109 8.45 -2.67 -5.79
N LEU A 110 7.64 -1.61 -5.70
CA LEU A 110 6.44 -1.60 -4.86
C LEU A 110 5.39 -2.60 -5.34
N SER A 111 5.23 -2.79 -6.65
CA SER A 111 4.29 -3.78 -7.17
C SER A 111 4.70 -5.20 -6.77
N LEU A 112 5.99 -5.53 -6.88
CA LEU A 112 6.52 -6.83 -6.45
C LEU A 112 6.34 -7.03 -4.95
N HIS A 113 6.62 -6.00 -4.15
CA HIS A 113 6.38 -6.02 -2.71
C HIS A 113 4.90 -6.31 -2.41
N CYS A 114 3.97 -5.57 -3.02
CA CYS A 114 2.53 -5.73 -2.83
C CYS A 114 2.02 -7.12 -3.26
N ILE A 115 2.53 -7.65 -4.37
CA ILE A 115 2.24 -9.03 -4.80
C ILE A 115 2.71 -10.04 -3.75
N GLY A 116 3.90 -9.83 -3.17
CA GLY A 116 4.41 -10.65 -2.07
C GLY A 116 3.53 -10.63 -0.82
N GLN A 117 2.80 -9.54 -0.58
CA GLN A 117 1.92 -9.39 0.58
C GLN A 117 0.50 -9.97 0.39
N GLN A 118 0.12 -10.45 -0.80
CA GLN A 118 -1.25 -10.91 -1.11
C GLN A 118 -1.80 -11.98 -0.16
N ASN A 119 -0.93 -12.83 0.37
CA ASN A 119 -1.29 -13.96 1.22
C ASN A 119 -1.06 -13.71 2.72
N THR A 120 -0.96 -12.45 3.14
CA THR A 120 -0.73 -12.06 4.54
C THR A 120 -1.94 -11.32 5.12
N PRO A 121 -2.46 -11.68 6.31
CA PRO A 121 -2.04 -12.77 7.18
C PRO A 121 -2.51 -14.14 6.67
N ASN A 122 -3.58 -14.19 5.87
CA ASN A 122 -4.13 -15.42 5.32
C ASN A 122 -4.11 -15.40 3.79
N LYS A 123 -4.19 -16.58 3.18
CA LYS A 123 -4.23 -16.72 1.72
C LYS A 123 -5.40 -15.93 1.12
N GLY A 124 -5.10 -15.07 0.15
CA GLY A 124 -6.10 -14.27 -0.56
C GLY A 124 -6.75 -13.15 0.24
N THR A 125 -6.15 -12.73 1.37
CA THR A 125 -6.60 -11.55 2.11
C THR A 125 -6.45 -10.29 1.27
N TRP A 126 -5.32 -10.13 0.58
CA TRP A 126 -5.06 -8.97 -0.27
C TRP A 126 -4.98 -9.38 -1.73
N LEU A 127 -5.50 -8.52 -2.60
CA LEU A 127 -5.37 -8.65 -4.05
C LEU A 127 -4.71 -7.39 -4.59
N ALA A 128 -3.44 -7.52 -4.97
CA ALA A 128 -2.72 -6.46 -5.65
C ALA A 128 -3.18 -6.37 -7.10
N ARG A 129 -3.51 -5.18 -7.57
CA ARG A 129 -3.77 -4.87 -8.97
C ARG A 129 -2.86 -3.73 -9.39
N GLN A 130 -2.15 -3.95 -10.49
CA GLN A 130 -1.45 -2.84 -11.14
C GLN A 130 -2.47 -2.14 -12.02
N CYS A 131 -2.62 -0.84 -11.79
CA CYS A 131 -3.33 0.03 -12.71
C CYS A 131 -2.30 0.69 -13.64
N ASP A 132 -2.81 1.33 -14.70
CA ASP A 132 -2.00 2.17 -15.56
C ASP A 132 -1.58 3.46 -14.79
N ASP A 133 -0.68 4.25 -15.36
CA ASP A 133 -0.31 5.58 -14.83
C ASP A 133 0.35 5.62 -13.44
N GLY A 134 1.04 4.56 -13.02
CA GLY A 134 1.81 4.58 -11.78
C GLY A 134 0.98 4.43 -10.50
N VAL A 135 -0.25 3.93 -10.65
CA VAL A 135 -1.13 3.59 -9.52
C VAL A 135 -1.04 2.10 -9.21
N ILE A 136 -0.87 1.78 -7.93
CA ILE A 136 -0.88 0.41 -7.40
C ILE A 136 -2.07 0.29 -6.45
N GLU A 137 -2.98 -0.62 -6.72
CA GLU A 137 -4.16 -0.85 -5.89
C GLU A 137 -4.01 -2.12 -5.06
N MET A 138 -4.39 -2.04 -3.79
CA MET A 138 -4.43 -3.16 -2.86
C MET A 138 -5.84 -3.34 -2.34
N TRP A 139 -6.55 -4.30 -2.91
CA TRP A 139 -7.90 -4.65 -2.53
C TRP A 139 -7.91 -5.60 -1.34
N PHE A 140 -8.69 -5.28 -0.31
CA PHE A 140 -8.94 -6.19 0.79
C PHE A 140 -10.05 -7.14 0.37
N ASN A 141 -9.70 -8.40 0.07
CA ASN A 141 -10.62 -9.32 -0.59
C ASN A 141 -11.33 -10.28 0.38
N ASN A 142 -10.69 -10.64 1.49
CA ASN A 142 -11.23 -11.60 2.46
C ASN A 142 -10.83 -11.15 3.87
N PRO A 143 -11.79 -10.95 4.80
CA PRO A 143 -13.14 -11.53 4.81
C PRO A 143 -14.31 -10.69 4.28
N ASP A 144 -14.22 -9.37 4.16
CA ASP A 144 -15.41 -8.53 4.03
C ASP A 144 -15.50 -7.64 2.79
N GLN A 145 -14.44 -7.56 1.99
CA GLN A 145 -14.41 -6.68 0.79
C GLN A 145 -14.74 -5.22 1.08
N SER A 146 -14.45 -4.76 2.31
CA SER A 146 -14.91 -3.46 2.80
C SER A 146 -14.12 -2.25 2.32
N GLY A 147 -12.93 -2.45 1.73
CA GLY A 147 -12.09 -1.35 1.29
C GLY A 147 -10.88 -1.76 0.45
N MET A 148 -10.18 -0.75 -0.04
CA MET A 148 -8.91 -0.90 -0.74
C MET A 148 -8.06 0.35 -0.49
N PHE A 149 -6.74 0.24 -0.61
CA PHE A 149 -5.88 1.43 -0.63
C PHE A 149 -5.11 1.50 -1.95
N SER A 150 -4.91 2.71 -2.47
CA SER A 150 -4.15 2.98 -3.68
C SER A 150 -2.88 3.74 -3.33
N ILE A 151 -1.77 3.36 -3.96
CA ILE A 151 -0.51 4.10 -3.93
C ILE A 151 -0.36 4.77 -5.29
N THR A 152 -0.35 6.09 -5.31
CA THR A 152 -0.23 6.90 -6.52
C THR A 152 1.17 7.51 -6.57
N LEU A 153 1.90 7.22 -7.64
CA LEU A 153 3.22 7.79 -7.92
C LEU A 153 3.05 8.92 -8.93
N THR A 154 3.28 10.16 -8.52
CA THR A 154 3.18 11.33 -9.42
C THR A 154 4.55 11.96 -9.63
N GLU A 155 4.99 12.01 -10.88
CA GLU A 155 6.19 12.75 -11.27
C GLU A 155 5.83 14.19 -11.63
N LEU A 156 6.55 15.14 -11.04
CA LEU A 156 6.44 16.56 -11.30
C LEU A 156 7.58 17.01 -12.22
N THR A 157 7.38 18.15 -12.88
CA THR A 157 8.38 18.74 -13.76
C THR A 157 9.67 19.04 -12.99
N GLY A 158 10.81 18.56 -13.49
CA GLY A 158 12.12 18.75 -12.85
C GLY A 158 12.59 17.58 -11.98
N GLY A 159 12.01 16.38 -12.13
CA GLY A 159 12.44 15.15 -11.45
C GLY A 159 11.89 14.99 -10.03
N LYS A 160 11.27 16.04 -9.48
CA LYS A 160 10.51 16.01 -8.22
C LYS A 160 9.28 15.13 -8.36
N GLY A 161 8.72 14.69 -7.24
CA GLY A 161 7.50 13.89 -7.29
C GLY A 161 6.83 13.76 -5.94
N THR A 162 5.72 13.04 -5.93
CA THR A 162 4.96 12.74 -4.73
C THR A 162 4.53 11.27 -4.73
N ILE A 163 4.58 10.65 -3.57
CA ILE A 163 3.93 9.36 -3.30
C ILE A 163 2.72 9.66 -2.42
N ALA A 164 1.52 9.43 -2.95
CA ALA A 164 0.28 9.60 -2.21
C ALA A 164 -0.35 8.24 -1.93
N VAL A 165 -0.87 8.05 -0.72
CA VAL A 165 -1.64 6.86 -0.37
C VAL A 165 -3.05 7.28 -0.01
N GLU A 166 -4.02 6.66 -0.68
CA GLU A 166 -5.45 6.92 -0.47
C GLU A 166 -6.17 5.66 -0.07
N ARG A 167 -7.13 5.79 0.85
CA ARG A 167 -8.07 4.74 1.24
C ARG A 167 -9.38 4.93 0.50
N HIS A 168 -9.90 3.87 -0.07
CA HIS A 168 -11.23 3.84 -0.70
C HIS A 168 -12.14 2.83 0.00
N GLY A 169 -13.44 3.14 -0.02
CA GLY A 169 -14.48 2.33 0.61
C GLY A 169 -15.40 3.23 1.46
N PRO A 170 -16.73 3.10 1.33
CA PRO A 170 -17.67 4.01 1.99
C PRO A 170 -17.64 3.88 3.52
N ARG A 171 -17.42 2.66 4.02
CA ARG A 171 -17.34 2.32 5.44
C ARG A 171 -16.36 1.14 5.64
N PRO A 172 -15.05 1.40 5.58
CA PRO A 172 -14.03 0.37 5.83
C PRO A 172 -14.26 -0.29 7.18
N SER A 173 -14.16 -1.61 7.25
CA SER A 173 -14.29 -2.32 8.52
C SER A 173 -13.09 -2.03 9.43
N LEU A 174 -13.27 -2.20 10.74
CA LEU A 174 -12.16 -2.09 11.69
C LEU A 174 -11.04 -3.10 11.36
N VAL A 175 -11.41 -4.31 10.94
CA VAL A 175 -10.44 -5.35 10.55
C VAL A 175 -9.61 -4.88 9.36
N TYR A 176 -10.25 -4.31 8.34
CA TYR A 176 -9.56 -3.72 7.21
C TYR A 176 -8.60 -2.61 7.67
N GLN A 177 -9.06 -1.66 8.48
CA GLN A 177 -8.22 -0.53 8.92
C GLN A 177 -6.97 -0.99 9.69
N LEU A 178 -7.11 -2.00 10.56
CA LEU A 178 -5.97 -2.58 11.27
C LEU A 178 -4.99 -3.26 10.31
N GLN A 179 -5.49 -4.06 9.37
CA GLN A 179 -4.65 -4.76 8.39
C GLN A 179 -4.00 -3.80 7.39
N GLU A 180 -4.73 -2.78 6.95
CA GLU A 180 -4.24 -1.70 6.10
C GLU A 180 -3.06 -1.00 6.77
N SER A 181 -3.17 -0.63 8.04
CA SER A 181 -2.06 0.01 8.76
C SER A 181 -0.81 -0.88 8.79
N LEU A 182 -0.97 -2.19 8.98
CA LEU A 182 0.16 -3.14 8.96
C LEU A 182 0.80 -3.23 7.57
N GLN A 183 0.00 -3.23 6.50
CA GLN A 183 0.54 -3.24 5.14
C GLN A 183 1.22 -1.92 4.78
N LEU A 184 0.65 -0.78 5.17
CA LEU A 184 1.25 0.52 4.91
C LEU A 184 2.57 0.71 5.64
N HIS A 185 2.74 0.17 6.85
CA HIS A 185 4.05 0.16 7.50
C HIS A 185 5.09 -0.63 6.70
N LYS A 186 4.75 -1.78 6.14
CA LYS A 186 5.66 -2.55 5.29
C LYS A 186 6.01 -1.83 3.99
N VAL A 187 5.04 -1.13 3.40
CA VAL A 187 5.28 -0.26 2.23
C VAL A 187 6.24 0.87 2.60
N LEU A 188 6.10 1.48 3.78
CA LEU A 188 7.02 2.50 4.27
C LEU A 188 8.42 1.94 4.54
N ASP A 189 8.54 0.72 5.10
CA ASP A 189 9.83 0.03 5.27
C ASP A 189 10.52 -0.26 3.93
N GLU A 190 9.74 -0.63 2.91
CA GLU A 190 10.24 -0.83 1.55
C GLU A 190 10.71 0.50 0.95
N LEU A 191 9.93 1.57 1.09
CA LEU A 191 10.33 2.90 0.61
C LEU A 191 11.60 3.41 1.30
N GLU A 192 11.75 3.15 2.59
CA GLU A 192 12.94 3.47 3.36
C GLU A 192 14.15 2.68 2.84
N THR A 193 13.96 1.40 2.55
CA THR A 193 14.99 0.55 1.93
C THR A 193 15.36 1.04 0.53
N LEU A 194 14.41 1.50 -0.27
CA LEU A 194 14.68 2.04 -1.61
C LEU A 194 15.35 3.43 -1.57
N ALA A 195 15.13 4.20 -0.51
CA ALA A 195 15.73 5.50 -0.28
C ALA A 195 17.14 5.41 0.32
N PHE A 196 17.36 4.51 1.29
CA PHE A 196 18.54 4.47 2.14
C PHE A 196 19.28 3.12 2.17
N GLY A 197 18.65 2.03 1.70
CA GLY A 197 19.20 0.69 1.73
C GLY A 197 20.47 0.58 0.87
N ASN A 198 21.61 0.41 1.53
CA ASN A 198 22.98 0.31 0.97
C ASN A 198 23.68 1.65 0.73
N GLU A 199 23.81 2.46 1.80
CA GLU A 199 24.50 3.77 1.77
C GLU A 199 25.94 3.70 1.24
N GLU A 200 26.64 2.58 1.41
CA GLU A 200 28.05 2.43 1.02
C GLU A 200 28.26 2.06 -0.46
N GLU A 201 27.21 1.63 -1.18
CA GLU A 201 27.36 1.05 -2.53
C GLU A 201 26.67 1.85 -3.64
N VAL A 202 25.70 2.71 -3.32
CA VAL A 202 24.87 3.41 -4.31
C VAL A 202 24.96 4.93 -4.18
N GLU A 203 25.56 5.56 -5.20
CA GLU A 203 25.56 7.01 -5.37
C GLU A 203 24.14 7.58 -5.41
N GLU A 204 23.94 8.77 -4.82
CA GLU A 204 22.63 9.44 -4.72
C GLU A 204 21.92 9.59 -6.08
N GLU A 205 22.68 9.85 -7.14
CA GLU A 205 22.14 9.98 -8.49
C GLU A 205 21.52 8.68 -9.03
N ASN A 206 22.05 7.54 -8.58
CA ASN A 206 21.64 6.22 -9.00
C ASN A 206 20.46 5.68 -8.17
N ARG A 207 20.14 6.31 -7.03
CA ARG A 207 18.98 5.93 -6.19
C ARG A 207 17.67 6.02 -6.95
N LEU A 208 16.70 5.20 -6.52
CA LEU A 208 15.37 5.15 -7.12
C LEU A 208 14.50 6.31 -6.64
N LEU A 209 14.63 6.70 -5.37
CA LEU A 209 14.05 7.92 -4.84
C LEU A 209 15.02 8.66 -3.93
N VAL A 210 14.81 9.98 -3.84
CA VAL A 210 15.42 10.88 -2.87
C VAL A 210 14.28 11.66 -2.22
N LEU A 211 14.14 11.56 -0.91
CA LEU A 211 13.10 12.25 -0.16
C LEU A 211 13.37 13.76 -0.14
N ALA A 212 12.32 14.58 -0.22
CA ALA A 212 12.49 16.04 -0.03
C ALA A 212 12.79 16.38 1.44
N GLU A 213 12.31 15.56 2.36
CA GLU A 213 12.49 15.69 3.80
C GLU A 213 13.01 14.35 4.36
N SER A 214 14.07 14.38 5.15
CA SER A 214 14.70 13.17 5.69
C SER A 214 13.77 12.39 6.64
N ASP A 215 12.84 13.08 7.28
CA ASP A 215 11.84 12.54 8.21
C ASP A 215 10.47 12.27 7.54
N GLY A 216 10.37 12.41 6.21
CA GLY A 216 9.10 12.27 5.48
C GLY A 216 8.43 10.90 5.69
N ILE A 217 9.22 9.83 5.80
CA ILE A 217 8.73 8.47 6.07
C ILE A 217 8.21 8.34 7.50
N GLU A 218 8.95 8.84 8.49
CA GLU A 218 8.53 8.80 9.90
C GLU A 218 7.29 9.66 10.15
N SER A 219 7.20 10.82 9.50
CA SER A 219 6.01 11.68 9.48
C SER A 219 4.80 10.94 8.90
N ALA A 220 4.98 10.16 7.83
CA ALA A 220 3.93 9.31 7.28
C ALA A 220 3.51 8.18 8.25
N ARG A 221 4.46 7.55 8.95
CA ARG A 221 4.15 6.53 9.98
C ARG A 221 3.30 7.08 11.11
N GLY A 222 3.57 8.32 11.56
CA GLY A 222 2.80 8.97 12.62
C GLY A 222 1.35 9.28 12.25
N LYS A 223 1.03 9.39 10.96
CA LYS A 223 -0.34 9.62 10.48
C LYS A 223 -1.17 8.33 10.46
N LEU A 224 -0.54 7.16 10.53
CA LEU A 224 -1.25 5.89 10.46
C LEU A 224 -2.00 5.59 11.77
N PRO A 225 -3.23 5.04 11.71
CA PRO A 225 -4.07 4.84 12.89
C PRO A 225 -3.45 3.98 13.99
N ALA A 226 -2.53 3.06 13.66
CA ALA A 226 -1.95 2.13 14.63
C ALA A 226 -0.99 2.79 15.66
N ARG A 227 -0.62 4.07 15.49
CA ARG A 227 0.37 4.76 16.34
C ARG A 227 -0.02 6.17 16.80
N GLN A 228 -1.31 6.53 16.76
CA GLN A 228 -1.72 7.79 17.38
C GLN A 228 -1.61 7.62 18.91
N GLU A 229 -0.46 8.02 19.47
CA GLU A 229 -0.29 8.24 20.90
C GLU A 229 -1.24 9.39 21.28
N GLU A 230 -2.25 9.11 22.10
CA GLU A 230 -3.15 10.11 22.69
C GLU A 230 -2.39 11.13 23.57
#